data_AF-A0A521DMY0-F1
#
_entry.id   AF-A0A521DMY0-F1
#
_cell.length_a   1.000
_cell.length_b   1.000
_cell.length_c   1.000
_cell.angle_alpha   90.00
_cell.angle_beta   90.00
_cell.angle_gamma   90.00
#
_symmetry.space_group_name_H-M   'P 1'
#
loop_
_entity.id
_entity.type
_entity.pdbx_description
1 polymer ?
#
loop_
_entity_poly.entity_id
_entity_poly.type
_entity_poly.pdbx_seq_one_letter_code
_entity_poly.pdbx_strand_id
1 'polypeptide(L)'
;MNNTLEEYKKAIKIKYELEKEGEHFDYLYNPSRGKLRDLCWLIFENKPTQDDLNVFKNLLCLDFDHTKKNKFKEQKDKFRPIETFFKGETDPSNIDAINLAAILVDFQPRPFKKFNEKCRNAETKVTENAEKIKATAEIENEVIESKSFVENENEESKEAPKKGNLFSNLKDIYSNSKKIAQNIQPKRVIKIAIGTVLLVSSACLNYVQKKDQVE
;
A
#
# COMPACT_ATOMS: atom_id res chain seq x y z
N MET A 1 22.62 5.53 -3.07
CA MET A 1 21.60 6.48 -3.57
C MET A 1 20.25 5.82 -3.37
N ASN A 2 19.36 6.41 -2.56
CA ASN A 2 18.00 5.91 -2.47
C ASN A 2 17.32 6.15 -3.81
N ASN A 3 16.82 5.09 -4.45
CA ASN A 3 16.11 5.23 -5.70
C ASN A 3 14.68 5.67 -5.39
N THR A 4 14.39 6.97 -5.53
CA THR A 4 13.06 7.55 -5.26
C THR A 4 11.94 6.83 -6.03
N LEU A 5 12.24 6.24 -7.19
CA LEU A 5 11.28 5.43 -7.94
C LEU A 5 10.95 4.11 -7.21
N GLU A 6 11.94 3.45 -6.61
CA GLU A 6 11.70 2.24 -5.82
C GLU A 6 10.88 2.53 -4.56
N GLU A 7 11.12 3.68 -3.92
CA GLU A 7 10.30 4.13 -2.80
C GLU A 7 8.85 4.39 -3.23
N TYR A 8 8.65 5.02 -4.39
CA TYR A 8 7.32 5.24 -4.97
C TYR A 8 6.59 3.92 -5.24
N LYS A 9 7.25 2.97 -5.93
CA LYS A 9 6.70 1.63 -6.19
C LYS A 9 6.34 0.90 -4.89
N LYS A 10 7.23 0.94 -3.90
CA LYS A 10 6.99 0.31 -2.60
C LYS A 10 5.78 0.92 -1.90
N ALA A 11 5.67 2.25 -1.90
CA ALA A 11 4.54 2.96 -1.31
C ALA A 11 3.20 2.60 -1.99
N ILE A 12 3.20 2.47 -3.32
CA ILE A 12 2.01 2.01 -4.06
C ILE A 12 1.63 0.58 -3.66
N LYS A 13 2.59 -0.35 -3.59
CA LYS A 13 2.32 -1.72 -3.14
C LYS A 13 1.70 -1.76 -1.75
N ILE A 14 2.22 -0.95 -0.83
CA ILE A 14 1.67 -0.85 0.53
C ILE A 14 0.23 -0.32 0.49
N LYS A 15 -0.04 0.73 -0.30
CA LYS A 15 -1.40 1.26 -0.45
C LYS A 15 -2.35 0.24 -1.09
N TYR A 16 -1.88 -0.52 -2.08
CA TYR A 16 -2.61 -1.63 -2.68
C TYR A 16 -3.01 -2.69 -1.63
N GLU A 17 -2.08 -3.11 -0.77
CA GLU A 17 -2.39 -4.10 0.28
C GLU A 17 -3.46 -3.64 1.27
N LEU A 18 -3.60 -2.33 1.49
CA LEU A 18 -4.66 -1.76 2.31
C LEU A 18 -5.98 -1.65 1.54
N GLU A 19 -5.92 -1.24 0.28
CA GLU A 19 -7.09 -0.94 -0.54
C GLU A 19 -7.73 -2.19 -1.15
N LYS A 20 -7.00 -3.32 -1.23
CA LYS A 20 -7.53 -4.57 -1.79
C LYS A 20 -8.71 -5.14 -0.99
N GLU A 21 -8.86 -4.73 0.27
CA GLU A 21 -9.97 -5.04 1.17
C GLU A 21 -10.98 -3.88 1.32
N GLY A 22 -10.77 -2.79 0.57
CA GLY A 22 -11.54 -1.55 0.64
C GLY A 22 -12.71 -1.48 -0.35
N GLU A 23 -13.00 -0.27 -0.82
CA GLU A 23 -14.18 0.04 -1.66
C GLU A 23 -14.20 -0.77 -2.96
N HIS A 24 -13.02 -1.00 -3.55
CA HIS A 24 -12.87 -1.68 -4.82
C HIS A 24 -12.43 -3.15 -4.67
N PHE A 25 -12.82 -3.80 -3.57
CA PHE A 25 -12.51 -5.21 -3.25
C PHE A 25 -12.72 -6.16 -4.43
N ASP A 26 -13.87 -6.06 -5.12
CA ASP A 26 -14.22 -6.94 -6.23
C ASP A 26 -13.20 -6.91 -7.37
N TYR A 27 -12.51 -5.78 -7.54
CA TYR A 27 -11.49 -5.56 -8.55
C TYR A 27 -10.08 -5.86 -8.04
N LEU A 28 -9.77 -5.49 -6.79
CA LEU A 28 -8.41 -5.48 -6.24
C LEU A 28 -8.04 -6.73 -5.43
N TYR A 29 -8.98 -7.48 -4.84
CA TYR A 29 -8.65 -8.65 -4.02
C TYR A 29 -7.97 -9.78 -4.82
N ASN A 30 -8.49 -10.03 -6.03
CA ASN A 30 -7.88 -10.93 -7.01
C ASN A 30 -7.86 -10.23 -8.37
N PRO A 31 -6.85 -9.38 -8.60
CA PRO A 31 -6.82 -8.52 -9.77
C PRO A 31 -6.53 -9.36 -11.02
N SER A 32 -7.31 -9.09 -12.06
CA SER A 32 -7.06 -9.57 -13.42
C SER A 32 -6.97 -8.37 -14.35
N ARG A 33 -6.34 -8.52 -15.52
CA ARG A 33 -6.27 -7.44 -16.52
C ARG A 33 -7.64 -6.83 -16.84
N GLY A 34 -8.67 -7.66 -16.93
CA GLY A 34 -10.04 -7.23 -17.19
C GLY A 34 -10.60 -6.41 -16.02
N LYS A 35 -10.42 -6.89 -14.78
CA LYS A 35 -10.87 -6.19 -13.58
C LYS A 35 -10.16 -4.84 -13.41
N LEU A 36 -8.84 -4.78 -13.58
CA LEU A 36 -8.08 -3.54 -13.47
C LEU A 36 -8.46 -2.53 -14.56
N ARG A 37 -8.73 -3.02 -15.78
CA ARG A 37 -9.27 -2.20 -16.87
C ARG A 37 -10.63 -1.62 -16.48
N ASP A 38 -11.56 -2.45 -16.02
CA ASP A 38 -12.92 -2.02 -15.68
C ASP A 38 -12.92 -1.06 -14.48
N LEU A 39 -12.05 -1.27 -13.50
CA LEU A 39 -11.81 -0.34 -12.39
C LEU A 39 -11.24 1.00 -12.89
N CYS A 40 -10.27 0.96 -13.80
CA CYS A 40 -9.73 2.18 -14.41
C CYS A 40 -10.84 2.99 -15.08
N TRP A 41 -11.72 2.35 -15.84
CA TRP A 41 -12.87 3.03 -16.43
C TRP A 41 -13.75 3.71 -15.37
N LEU A 42 -14.09 2.99 -14.30
CA LEU A 42 -14.92 3.51 -13.21
C LEU A 42 -14.29 4.73 -12.53
N ILE A 43 -12.99 4.69 -12.25
CA ILE A 43 -12.27 5.81 -11.63
C ILE A 43 -12.28 7.04 -12.54
N PHE A 44 -12.04 6.85 -13.84
CA PHE A 44 -12.00 7.96 -14.80
C PHE A 44 -13.39 8.49 -15.19
N GLU A 45 -14.46 7.73 -14.95
CA GLU A 45 -15.82 8.27 -14.99
C GLU A 45 -16.07 9.29 -13.86
N ASN A 46 -15.39 9.14 -12.72
CA ASN A 46 -15.60 9.93 -11.51
C ASN A 46 -14.57 11.06 -11.35
N LYS A 47 -14.62 12.04 -12.26
CA LYS A 47 -13.84 13.31 -12.22
C LYS A 47 -12.32 13.11 -11.96
N PRO A 48 -11.56 12.59 -12.93
CA PRO A 48 -10.11 12.45 -12.83
C PRO A 48 -9.42 13.82 -12.80
N THR A 49 -8.25 13.90 -12.18
CA THR A 49 -7.43 15.11 -12.28
C THR A 49 -6.78 15.21 -13.67
N GLN A 50 -6.32 16.41 -14.04
CA GLN A 50 -5.62 16.60 -15.32
C GLN A 50 -4.37 15.71 -15.44
N ASP A 51 -3.66 15.48 -14.34
CA ASP A 51 -2.51 14.59 -14.35
C ASP A 51 -2.91 13.13 -14.52
N ASP A 52 -4.03 12.70 -13.92
CA ASP A 52 -4.55 11.34 -14.12
C ASP A 52 -4.91 11.13 -15.59
N LEU A 53 -5.55 12.12 -16.24
CA LEU A 53 -5.85 12.10 -17.68
C LEU A 53 -4.60 11.98 -18.54
N ASN A 54 -3.52 12.69 -18.18
CA ASN A 54 -2.24 12.58 -18.89
C ASN A 54 -1.63 11.18 -18.75
N VAL A 55 -1.66 10.59 -17.55
CA VAL A 55 -1.17 9.23 -17.32
C VAL A 55 -1.96 8.21 -18.14
N PHE A 56 -3.29 8.34 -18.17
CA PHE A 56 -4.17 7.50 -18.97
C PHE A 56 -3.82 7.57 -20.44
N LYS A 57 -3.69 8.80 -20.98
CA LYS A 57 -3.32 9.03 -22.37
C LYS A 57 -1.97 8.41 -22.71
N ASN A 58 -0.97 8.56 -21.84
CA ASN A 58 0.37 8.05 -22.09
C ASN A 58 0.42 6.53 -22.15
N LEU A 59 -0.25 5.83 -21.22
CA LEU A 59 -0.21 4.36 -21.18
C LEU A 59 -1.04 3.73 -22.30
N LEU A 60 -2.24 4.27 -22.53
CA LEU A 60 -3.23 3.68 -23.43
C LEU A 60 -3.19 4.25 -24.85
N CYS A 61 -2.42 5.32 -25.06
CA CYS A 61 -2.32 6.06 -26.32
C CYS A 61 -3.67 6.55 -26.84
N LEU A 62 -4.61 6.87 -25.94
CA LEU A 62 -5.95 7.33 -26.29
C LEU A 62 -6.46 8.34 -25.26
N ASP A 63 -7.19 9.35 -25.73
CA ASP A 63 -7.85 10.32 -24.86
C ASP A 63 -9.07 9.70 -24.20
N PHE A 64 -9.27 9.97 -22.90
CA PHE A 64 -10.44 9.49 -22.20
C PHE A 64 -11.69 10.17 -22.75
N ASP A 65 -12.65 9.35 -23.19
CA ASP A 65 -13.89 9.79 -23.79
C ASP A 65 -14.99 8.80 -23.40
N HIS A 66 -15.99 9.29 -22.67
CA HIS A 66 -17.11 8.49 -22.17
C HIS A 66 -17.86 7.75 -23.28
N THR A 67 -17.85 8.27 -24.52
CA THR A 67 -18.53 7.66 -25.67
C THR A 67 -17.74 6.49 -26.28
N LYS A 68 -16.44 6.38 -25.97
CA LYS A 68 -15.52 5.41 -26.61
C LYS A 68 -15.22 4.18 -25.75
N LYS A 69 -16.16 3.78 -24.88
CA LYS A 69 -16.02 2.60 -23.99
C LYS A 69 -15.62 1.31 -24.73
N ASN A 70 -16.10 1.12 -25.96
CA ASN A 70 -15.75 -0.06 -26.75
C ASN A 70 -14.26 -0.11 -27.13
N LYS A 71 -13.66 1.03 -27.52
CA LYS A 71 -12.22 1.12 -27.82
C LYS A 71 -11.37 0.84 -26.58
N PHE A 72 -11.87 1.25 -25.41
CA PHE A 72 -11.20 0.99 -24.14
C PHE A 72 -11.17 -0.51 -23.78
N LYS A 73 -12.21 -1.28 -24.14
CA LYS A 73 -12.24 -2.74 -23.88
C LYS A 73 -11.06 -3.47 -24.54
N GLU A 74 -10.56 -2.98 -25.68
CA GLU A 74 -9.43 -3.55 -26.41
C GLU A 74 -8.08 -3.35 -25.69
N GLN A 75 -7.98 -2.41 -24.76
CA GLN A 75 -6.73 -2.08 -24.07
C GLN A 75 -6.37 -3.04 -22.91
N LYS A 76 -7.02 -4.20 -22.82
CA LYS A 76 -6.83 -5.18 -21.73
C LYS A 76 -5.35 -5.53 -21.50
N ASP A 77 -4.56 -5.68 -22.56
CA ASP A 77 -3.16 -6.09 -22.44
C ASP A 77 -2.25 -5.02 -21.82
N LYS A 78 -2.63 -3.74 -21.90
CA LYS A 78 -1.90 -2.63 -21.26
C LYS A 78 -1.89 -2.73 -19.73
N PHE A 79 -2.83 -3.48 -19.15
CA PHE A 79 -2.94 -3.69 -17.71
C PHE A 79 -2.11 -4.88 -17.21
N ARG A 80 -1.48 -5.66 -18.10
CA ARG A 80 -0.62 -6.79 -17.70
C ARG A 80 0.50 -6.35 -16.73
N PRO A 81 1.28 -5.28 -16.98
CA PRO A 81 2.35 -4.89 -16.07
C PRO A 81 1.84 -4.45 -14.68
N ILE A 82 0.61 -3.96 -14.61
CA ILE A 82 -0.02 -3.51 -13.36
C ILE A 82 -0.52 -4.72 -12.56
N GLU A 83 -1.14 -5.68 -13.23
CA GLU A 83 -1.56 -6.95 -12.64
C GLU A 83 -0.37 -7.65 -11.98
N THR A 84 0.70 -7.88 -12.74
CA THR A 84 1.88 -8.59 -12.25
C THR A 84 2.64 -7.79 -11.19
N PHE A 85 2.55 -6.46 -11.22
CA PHE A 85 3.08 -5.59 -10.17
C PHE A 85 2.33 -5.73 -8.84
N PHE A 86 1.00 -5.69 -8.86
CA PHE A 86 0.16 -5.87 -7.68
C PHE A 86 0.26 -7.28 -7.09
N LYS A 87 0.39 -8.31 -7.94
CA LYS A 87 0.65 -9.69 -7.49
C LYS A 87 2.07 -9.91 -6.97
N GLY A 88 2.97 -8.94 -7.14
CA GLY A 88 4.38 -9.06 -6.75
C GLY A 88 5.22 -9.98 -7.63
N GLU A 89 4.70 -10.37 -8.80
CA GLU A 89 5.37 -11.27 -9.76
C GLU A 89 6.49 -10.54 -10.52
N THR A 90 6.29 -9.26 -10.84
CA THR A 90 7.24 -8.47 -11.62
C THR A 90 7.41 -7.08 -11.06
N ASP A 91 8.57 -6.47 -11.34
CA ASP A 91 8.80 -5.06 -11.13
C ASP A 91 8.80 -4.30 -12.47
N PRO A 92 7.75 -3.55 -12.82
CA PRO A 92 7.66 -2.90 -14.12
C PRO A 92 8.63 -1.71 -14.22
N SER A 93 9.33 -1.62 -15.35
CA SER A 93 10.15 -0.44 -15.68
C SER A 93 9.34 0.70 -16.31
N ASN A 94 8.13 0.42 -16.78
CA ASN A 94 7.27 1.42 -17.41
C ASN A 94 6.66 2.36 -16.36
N ILE A 95 7.11 3.61 -16.34
CA ILE A 95 6.66 4.64 -15.40
C ILE A 95 5.16 4.93 -15.54
N ASP A 96 4.60 4.92 -16.75
CA ASP A 96 3.17 5.16 -16.97
C ASP A 96 2.32 4.04 -16.37
N ALA A 97 2.79 2.79 -16.43
CA ALA A 97 2.12 1.67 -15.77
C ALA A 97 2.16 1.80 -14.24
N ILE A 98 3.29 2.24 -13.68
CA ILE A 98 3.42 2.50 -12.22
C ILE A 98 2.51 3.67 -11.82
N ASN A 99 2.46 4.74 -12.60
CA ASN A 99 1.58 5.88 -12.34
C ASN A 99 0.11 5.48 -12.41
N LEU A 100 -0.29 4.66 -13.39
CA LEU A 100 -1.65 4.16 -13.46
C LEU A 100 -1.95 3.23 -12.27
N ALA A 101 -1.00 2.41 -11.83
CA ALA A 101 -1.13 1.62 -10.61
C ALA A 101 -1.41 2.51 -9.38
N ALA A 102 -0.72 3.65 -9.27
CA ALA A 102 -0.98 4.64 -8.21
C ALA A 102 -2.41 5.22 -8.28
N ILE A 103 -2.95 5.45 -9.48
CA ILE A 103 -4.33 5.92 -9.66
C ILE A 103 -5.34 4.86 -9.20
N LEU A 104 -5.13 3.60 -9.59
CA LEU A 104 -6.06 2.49 -9.27
C LEU A 104 -6.24 2.24 -7.78
N VAL A 105 -5.25 2.62 -6.96
CA VAL A 105 -5.28 2.48 -5.50
C VAL A 105 -5.36 3.82 -4.78
N ASP A 106 -5.70 4.89 -5.50
CA ASP A 106 -5.76 6.27 -4.97
C ASP A 106 -4.52 6.69 -4.13
N PHE A 107 -3.32 6.32 -4.58
CA PHE A 107 -2.08 6.73 -3.91
C PHE A 107 -1.74 8.19 -4.25
N GLN A 108 -1.42 8.99 -3.23
CA GLN A 108 -1.00 10.39 -3.37
C GLN A 108 0.35 10.62 -2.66
N PRO A 109 1.24 11.49 -3.19
CA PRO A 109 1.09 12.25 -4.44
C PRO A 109 1.35 11.40 -5.70
N ARG A 110 0.57 11.65 -6.75
CA ARG A 110 0.76 11.07 -8.10
C ARG A 110 0.65 12.17 -9.17
N PRO A 111 1.31 12.04 -10.33
CA PRO A 111 2.23 10.97 -10.77
C PRO A 111 3.64 11.07 -10.13
N PHE A 112 4.54 10.16 -10.48
CA PHE A 112 5.91 10.07 -9.93
C PHE A 112 6.66 11.40 -9.91
N LYS A 113 6.49 12.27 -10.92
CA LYS A 113 7.11 13.60 -10.96
C LYS A 113 6.77 14.41 -9.70
N LYS A 114 5.49 14.47 -9.31
CA LYS A 114 5.04 15.17 -8.11
C LYS A 114 5.53 14.50 -6.82
N PHE A 115 5.56 13.17 -6.80
CA PHE A 115 6.14 12.43 -5.67
C PHE A 115 7.61 12.79 -5.46
N ASN A 116 8.40 12.75 -6.52
CA ASN A 116 9.81 13.07 -6.50
C ASN A 116 10.07 14.54 -6.07
N GLU A 117 9.29 15.49 -6.58
CA GLU A 117 9.34 16.89 -6.14
C GLU A 117 9.03 17.03 -4.64
N LYS A 118 7.99 16.34 -4.14
CA LYS A 118 7.65 16.35 -2.72
C LYS A 118 8.76 15.78 -1.85
N CYS A 119 9.39 14.69 -2.28
CA CYS A 119 10.52 14.08 -1.57
C CYS A 119 11.72 15.04 -1.50
N ARG A 120 12.09 15.66 -2.62
CA ARG A 120 13.19 16.65 -2.66
C ARG A 120 12.93 17.86 -1.78
N ASN A 121 11.74 18.43 -1.84
CA ASN A 121 11.37 19.58 -1.02
C ASN A 121 11.34 19.26 0.48
N ALA A 122 10.99 18.01 0.84
CA ALA A 122 11.07 17.56 2.22
C ALA A 122 12.53 17.47 2.69
N GLU A 123 13.45 17.00 1.85
CA GLU A 123 14.89 16.97 2.17
C GLU A 123 15.47 18.38 2.37
N THR A 124 15.12 19.34 1.50
CA THR A 124 15.59 20.72 1.61
C THR A 124 15.13 21.39 2.91
N LYS A 125 13.85 21.23 3.27
CA LYS A 125 13.30 21.78 4.54
C LYS A 125 13.94 21.18 5.79
N VAL A 126 14.33 19.91 5.76
CA VAL A 126 15.04 19.27 6.88
C VAL A 126 16.44 19.87 7.03
N THR A 127 17.09 20.21 5.92
CA THR A 127 18.44 20.79 5.91
C THR A 127 18.44 22.24 6.38
N GLU A 128 17.49 23.06 5.90
CA GLU A 128 17.32 24.45 6.34
C GLU A 128 16.97 24.57 7.84
N ASN A 129 16.14 23.65 8.37
CA ASN A 129 15.84 23.61 9.79
C ASN A 129 17.05 23.16 10.63
N ALA A 130 17.89 22.25 10.12
CA ALA A 130 19.12 21.84 10.81
C ALA A 130 20.17 22.97 10.86
N GLU A 131 20.26 23.78 9.80
CA GLU A 131 21.13 24.97 9.78
C GLU A 131 20.64 26.06 10.72
N LYS A 132 19.32 26.25 10.84
CA LYS A 132 18.72 27.21 11.78
C LYS A 132 18.87 26.80 13.25
N ILE A 133 18.86 25.49 13.54
CA ILE A 133 19.13 24.93 14.88
C ILE A 133 20.62 25.05 15.24
N LYS A 134 21.53 24.92 14.26
CA LYS A 134 22.98 25.20 14.48
C LYS A 134 23.26 26.68 14.73
N ALA A 135 22.63 27.58 13.97
CA ALA A 135 22.81 29.03 14.14
C ALA A 135 22.21 29.58 15.46
N THR A 136 21.31 28.86 16.12
CA THR A 136 20.77 29.23 17.43
C THR A 136 21.54 28.65 18.61
N ALA A 137 22.32 27.58 18.39
CA ALA A 137 23.22 27.02 19.41
C ALA A 137 24.55 27.80 19.56
N GLU A 138 24.88 28.68 18.62
CA GLU A 138 26.10 29.51 18.66
C GLU A 138 25.90 30.86 19.39
N ILE A 139 24.67 31.21 19.80
CA ILE A 139 24.37 32.51 20.45
C ILE A 139 24.33 32.43 21.99
N GLU A 140 24.32 31.24 22.59
CA GLU A 140 24.25 31.08 24.07
C GLU A 140 25.59 30.76 24.76
N ASN A 141 26.73 30.85 24.06
CA ASN A 141 28.05 30.61 24.65
C ASN A 141 28.93 31.88 24.72
N GLU A 142 28.38 32.97 25.26
CA GLU A 142 29.25 34.00 25.86
C GLU A 142 28.72 34.40 27.24
N VAL A 143 29.64 34.37 28.21
CA VAL A 143 29.54 34.80 29.62
C VAL A 143 28.97 33.76 30.60
N ILE A 144 29.85 32.96 31.23
CA ILE A 144 30.35 33.14 32.61
C ILE A 144 31.46 32.09 32.86
N GLU A 145 32.64 32.61 33.23
CA GLU A 145 33.86 31.92 33.64
C GLU A 145 33.78 31.36 35.07
N SER A 146 34.29 30.13 35.32
CA SER A 146 35.29 29.79 36.37
C SER A 146 35.32 28.30 36.81
N LYS A 147 36.48 27.65 36.59
CA LYS A 147 37.16 26.53 37.35
C LYS A 147 36.37 25.23 37.66
N SER A 148 36.86 23.99 37.49
CA SER A 148 38.23 23.43 37.49
C SER A 148 38.24 21.90 37.21
N PHE A 149 39.33 21.37 36.62
CA PHE A 149 39.93 19.99 36.68
C PHE A 149 39.01 18.76 36.40
N VAL A 150 39.32 17.76 35.55
CA VAL A 150 40.51 16.87 35.43
C VAL A 150 40.52 16.21 34.03
N GLU A 151 41.72 15.88 33.55
CA GLU A 151 42.09 15.09 32.35
C GLU A 151 41.35 13.75 32.17
N ASN A 152 41.17 13.35 30.90
CA ASN A 152 41.62 12.03 30.42
C ASN A 152 41.64 11.97 28.88
N GLU A 153 42.73 11.39 28.38
CA GLU A 153 43.05 11.18 26.96
C GLU A 153 42.37 9.94 26.34
N ASN A 154 42.43 9.90 25.00
CA ASN A 154 42.17 8.79 24.07
C ASN A 154 40.68 8.57 23.71
N GLU A 155 40.26 8.31 22.48
CA GLU A 155 40.92 7.71 21.33
C GLU A 155 40.12 8.03 20.04
N GLU A 156 40.83 8.13 18.91
CA GLU A 156 40.29 8.37 17.57
C GLU A 156 39.35 7.22 17.12
N SER A 157 38.12 7.54 16.68
CA SER A 157 37.46 6.75 15.63
C SER A 157 36.50 7.59 14.80
N LYS A 158 36.71 7.49 13.49
CA LYS A 158 35.94 8.15 12.43
C LYS A 158 34.56 7.49 12.33
N GLU A 159 33.49 8.22 12.63
CA GLU A 159 32.15 7.87 12.14
C GLU A 159 31.49 9.08 11.45
N ALA A 160 31.11 8.87 10.20
CA ALA A 160 30.32 9.79 9.39
C ALA A 160 28.96 10.09 10.06
N PRO A 161 28.41 11.31 9.91
CA PRO A 161 27.18 11.68 10.59
C PRO A 161 26.00 10.91 10.00
N LYS A 162 25.41 10.05 10.82
CA LYS A 162 24.18 9.30 10.53
C LYS A 162 23.04 10.28 10.27
N LYS A 163 22.57 10.28 9.02
CA LYS A 163 21.50 11.12 8.45
C LYS A 163 20.16 10.81 9.14
N GLY A 164 19.79 11.64 10.12
CA GLY A 164 18.57 11.49 10.92
C GLY A 164 17.30 12.00 10.23
N ASN A 165 16.20 11.27 10.47
CA ASN A 165 14.82 11.76 10.63
C ASN A 165 13.90 12.02 9.42
N LEU A 166 14.22 11.58 8.20
CA LEU A 166 13.21 11.51 7.11
C LEU A 166 12.46 10.18 7.10
N PHE A 167 13.16 9.10 7.51
CA PHE A 167 12.56 7.78 7.66
C PHE A 167 11.42 7.75 8.67
N SER A 168 11.43 8.58 9.72
CA SER A 168 10.37 8.58 10.73
C SER A 168 9.01 8.93 10.12
N ASN A 169 8.88 10.04 9.38
CA ASN A 169 7.58 10.44 8.81
C ASN A 169 7.01 9.44 7.78
N LEU A 170 7.85 8.89 6.89
CA LEU A 170 7.38 7.83 5.97
C LEU A 170 7.09 6.53 6.73
N LYS A 171 7.91 6.22 7.75
CA LYS A 171 7.70 5.10 8.66
C LYS A 171 6.47 5.30 9.54
N ASP A 172 6.03 6.52 9.81
CA ASP A 172 4.84 6.82 10.59
C ASP A 172 3.58 6.62 9.74
N ILE A 173 3.60 7.06 8.48
CA ILE A 173 2.57 6.69 7.49
C ILE A 173 2.53 5.16 7.32
N TYR A 174 3.69 4.51 7.23
CA TYR A 174 3.85 3.05 7.09
C TYR A 174 3.51 2.25 8.38
N SER A 175 3.73 2.81 9.55
CA SER A 175 3.47 2.15 10.85
C SER A 175 2.02 2.35 11.26
N ASN A 176 1.41 3.49 10.93
CA ASN A 176 -0.01 3.69 11.06
C ASN A 176 -0.79 2.78 10.11
N SER A 177 -0.35 2.59 8.86
CA SER A 177 -0.99 1.63 7.95
C SER A 177 -0.85 0.17 8.43
N LYS A 178 0.31 -0.23 8.99
CA LYS A 178 0.49 -1.56 9.58
C LYS A 178 -0.39 -1.79 10.82
N LYS A 179 -0.57 -0.78 11.68
CA LYS A 179 -1.50 -0.85 12.83
C LYS A 179 -2.96 -0.96 12.40
N ILE A 180 -3.35 -0.31 11.30
CA ILE A 180 -4.70 -0.44 10.73
C ILE A 180 -4.91 -1.87 10.21
N ALA A 181 -3.94 -2.43 9.47
CA ALA A 181 -3.99 -3.82 8.98
C ALA A 181 -4.00 -4.87 10.11
N GLN A 182 -3.36 -4.59 11.25
CA GLN A 182 -3.37 -5.46 12.43
C GLN A 182 -4.66 -5.35 13.27
N ASN A 183 -5.43 -4.27 13.11
CA ASN A 183 -6.73 -4.07 13.76
C ASN A 183 -7.91 -4.55 12.91
N ILE A 184 -7.68 -4.95 11.66
CA ILE A 184 -8.64 -5.75 10.87
C ILE A 184 -8.53 -7.20 11.36
N GLN A 185 -9.17 -7.49 12.48
CA GLN A 185 -9.29 -8.84 13.04
C GLN A 185 -10.16 -9.72 12.12
N PRO A 186 -9.77 -10.98 11.85
CA PRO A 186 -10.58 -11.89 11.04
C PRO A 186 -11.79 -12.36 11.86
N LYS A 187 -13.00 -11.94 11.49
CA LYS A 187 -14.27 -12.50 11.95
C LYS A 187 -15.08 -12.81 10.68
N ARG A 188 -15.51 -14.03 10.34
CA ARG A 188 -15.75 -15.27 11.07
C ARG A 188 -15.45 -16.47 10.16
N VAL A 189 -14.58 -17.38 10.57
CA VAL A 189 -14.52 -18.73 9.96
C VAL A 189 -15.51 -19.61 10.74
N ILE A 190 -16.66 -19.91 10.14
CA ILE A 190 -17.57 -20.93 10.67
C ILE A 190 -16.90 -22.28 10.41
N LYS A 191 -16.28 -22.85 11.45
CA LYS A 191 -15.86 -24.25 11.43
C LYS A 191 -17.12 -25.11 11.55
N ILE A 192 -17.62 -25.62 10.42
CA ILE A 192 -18.62 -26.70 10.46
C ILE A 192 -17.86 -27.96 10.86
N ALA A 193 -18.03 -28.39 12.11
CA ALA A 193 -17.59 -29.70 12.55
C ALA A 193 -18.48 -30.73 11.84
N ILE A 194 -17.93 -31.37 10.80
CA ILE A 194 -18.54 -32.55 10.19
C ILE A 194 -18.36 -33.68 11.20
N GLY A 195 -19.30 -33.78 12.12
CA GLY A 195 -19.43 -34.93 13.01
C GLY A 195 -19.86 -36.12 12.17
N THR A 196 -18.95 -37.08 12.01
CA THR A 196 -19.23 -38.41 11.50
C THR A 196 -20.27 -39.09 12.39
N VAL A 197 -21.53 -39.11 11.97
CA VAL A 197 -22.52 -40.02 12.56
C VAL A 197 -22.31 -41.39 11.92
N LEU A 198 -21.72 -42.28 12.72
CA LEU A 198 -21.53 -43.69 12.43
C LEU A 198 -22.85 -44.35 12.01
N LEU A 199 -22.83 -44.98 10.84
CA LEU A 199 -23.79 -46.00 10.45
C LEU A 199 -23.72 -47.15 11.47
N VAL A 200 -24.64 -47.19 12.42
CA VAL A 200 -24.95 -48.43 13.14
C VAL A 200 -26.00 -49.15 12.32
N SER A 201 -25.49 -49.97 11.40
CA SER A 201 -26.22 -51.12 10.89
C SER A 201 -26.47 -52.10 12.04
N SER A 202 -27.59 -52.81 11.93
CA SER A 202 -27.83 -54.16 12.47
C SER A 202 -28.74 -54.26 13.71
N ALA A 203 -29.91 -54.87 13.45
CA ALA A 203 -30.59 -55.81 14.33
C ALA A 203 -31.08 -55.31 15.71
N CYS A 204 -32.13 -54.48 15.71
CA CYS A 204 -33.20 -54.64 16.71
C CYS A 204 -34.32 -55.48 16.10
N LEU A 205 -34.07 -56.79 16.08
CA LEU A 205 -35.10 -57.82 16.09
C LEU A 205 -36.09 -57.56 17.23
N ASN A 206 -37.37 -57.69 16.91
CA ASN A 206 -38.41 -58.32 17.74
C ASN A 206 -38.43 -58.00 19.24
N TYR A 207 -39.20 -56.98 19.63
CA TYR A 207 -39.91 -56.87 20.90
C TYR A 207 -40.81 -55.63 20.76
N VAL A 208 -42.11 -55.70 20.49
CA VAL A 208 -43.21 -55.89 21.44
C VAL A 208 -44.45 -56.00 20.54
N GLN A 209 -44.96 -57.20 20.29
CA GLN A 209 -46.19 -57.70 20.92
C GLN A 209 -47.35 -56.70 20.85
N LYS A 210 -48.33 -56.98 19.99
CA LYS A 210 -49.63 -57.54 20.42
C LYS A 210 -50.41 -56.56 21.32
N LYS A 211 -51.52 -56.04 20.76
CA LYS A 211 -52.66 -55.26 21.33
C LYS A 211 -52.80 -53.97 20.51
N ASP A 212 -53.89 -53.67 19.80
CA ASP A 212 -55.31 -54.04 19.93
C ASP A 212 -55.92 -54.01 18.50
N GLN A 213 -56.57 -55.06 17.98
CA GLN A 213 -58.03 -55.26 17.92
C GLN A 213 -58.93 -54.00 17.90
N VAL A 214 -59.95 -54.08 17.04
CA VAL A 214 -61.15 -53.21 16.87
C VAL A 214 -60.89 -52.02 15.92
N GLU A 215 -61.52 -51.86 14.75
CA GLU A 215 -62.76 -52.39 14.13
C GLU A 215 -62.60 -52.41 12.59
#